data_AF-A0A2V8DYN5-F1
#
_entry.id   AF-A0A2V8DYN5-F1
#
_cell.length_a   1.000
_cell.length_b   1.000
_cell.length_c   1.000
_cell.angle_alpha   90.00
_cell.angle_beta   90.00
_cell.angle_gamma   90.00
#
_symmetry.space_group_name_H-M   'P 1'
#
loop_
_entity.id
_entity.type
_entity.pdbx_description
1 polymer ?
#
loop_
_entity_poly.entity_id
_entity_poly.type
_entity_poly.pdbx_seq_one_letter_code
_entity_poly.pdbx_strand_id
1 'polypeptide(L)'
;MQFLLTLLIGAVAAVQTFSLSLQVKRSDSVLVRAVIDGDTIDVTAFGRVRLLGIDAPEIGRGFDTTAPFGREARDRLAALVLHRWIRLEQEGALLDVYNRHLAYVMREDGVFVNAALVRDGLARVSARVPLSRLAELQKAEAEAQTFRRGMWGEAPRIPPTSYTRRSGNRKTSAVKAKTPRQERRKSRKPKS
;
A
#
# COMPACT_ATOMS: atom_id res chain seq x y z
N MET A 1 46.17 62.30 3.01
CA MET A 1 45.40 62.00 1.80
C MET A 1 44.65 60.70 2.02
N GLN A 2 43.33 60.80 1.91
CA GLN A 2 42.27 59.84 2.24
C GLN A 2 42.23 58.64 1.28
N PHE A 3 42.14 57.38 1.76
CA PHE A 3 41.51 56.21 1.10
C PHE A 3 41.28 55.15 2.20
N LEU A 4 40.10 54.94 2.81
CA LEU A 4 38.77 54.57 2.31
C LEU A 4 38.67 53.10 1.82
N LEU A 5 37.63 52.42 2.33
CA LEU A 5 36.94 51.21 1.86
C LEU A 5 37.30 49.82 2.44
N THR A 6 36.53 49.45 3.46
CA THR A 6 35.60 48.30 3.51
C THR A 6 35.88 47.07 2.63
N LEU A 7 35.99 45.90 3.26
CA LEU A 7 35.33 44.69 2.77
C LEU A 7 35.18 43.65 3.90
N LEU A 8 34.20 43.85 4.78
CA LEU A 8 33.68 42.74 5.57
C LEU A 8 32.74 41.98 4.63
N ILE A 9 33.27 40.99 3.91
CA ILE A 9 32.44 40.07 3.14
C ILE A 9 31.64 39.28 4.16
N GLY A 10 30.42 39.76 4.43
CA GLY A 10 29.37 38.96 5.03
C GLY A 10 29.11 37.81 4.07
N ALA A 11 29.77 36.68 4.29
CA ALA A 11 29.35 35.40 3.77
C ALA A 11 28.06 35.04 4.52
N VAL A 12 26.96 35.73 4.19
CA VAL A 12 25.63 35.17 4.37
C VAL A 12 25.63 33.99 3.42
N ALA A 13 26.00 32.83 3.96
CA ALA A 13 25.76 31.57 3.32
C ALA A 13 24.30 31.63 2.89
N ALA A 14 24.08 31.68 1.59
CA ALA A 14 22.78 31.40 1.03
C ALA A 14 22.49 29.97 1.46
N VAL A 15 21.86 29.83 2.63
CA VAL A 15 21.11 28.64 3.00
C VAL A 15 19.98 28.64 1.99
N GLN A 16 20.30 28.13 0.80
CA GLN A 16 19.30 27.70 -0.15
C GLN A 16 18.57 26.61 0.59
N THR A 17 17.49 27.00 1.25
CA THR A 17 16.51 26.09 1.81
C THR A 17 16.00 25.32 0.60
N PHE A 18 16.59 24.15 0.36
CA PHE A 18 16.10 23.19 -0.60
C PHE A 18 14.76 22.73 -0.05
N SER A 19 13.72 23.51 -0.34
CA SER A 19 12.35 23.17 -0.04
C SER A 19 12.10 21.93 -0.87
N LEU A 20 12.09 20.76 -0.22
CA LEU A 20 11.54 19.54 -0.79
C LEU A 20 10.08 19.85 -1.11
N SER A 21 9.83 20.32 -2.32
CA SER A 21 8.47 20.45 -2.83
C SER A 21 7.93 19.03 -2.89
N LEU A 22 7.00 18.72 -2.01
CA LEU A 22 6.10 17.57 -2.13
C LEU A 22 5.21 17.84 -3.34
N GLN A 23 5.80 17.71 -4.54
CA GLN A 23 5.12 18.06 -5.77
C GLN A 23 4.21 16.91 -6.14
N VAL A 24 2.93 17.08 -5.83
CA VAL A 24 1.88 16.16 -6.24
C VAL A 24 1.75 16.22 -7.76
N LYS A 25 2.09 15.12 -8.43
CA LYS A 25 1.93 14.97 -9.88
C LYS A 25 0.55 14.41 -10.17
N ARG A 26 -0.25 15.17 -10.91
CA ARG A 26 -1.59 14.77 -11.32
C ARG A 26 -1.57 14.15 -12.72
N SER A 27 -2.28 13.05 -12.91
CA SER A 27 -2.50 12.47 -14.24
C SER A 27 -3.65 13.19 -14.98
N ASP A 28 -3.81 12.89 -16.26
CA ASP A 28 -5.09 13.01 -16.94
C ASP A 28 -6.12 12.02 -16.35
N SER A 29 -7.38 12.15 -16.74
CA SER A 29 -8.42 11.22 -16.31
C SER A 29 -8.13 9.82 -16.89
N VAL A 30 -8.22 8.79 -16.05
CA VAL A 30 -8.01 7.39 -16.42
C VAL A 30 -9.19 6.53 -15.98
N LEU A 31 -9.52 5.51 -16.77
CA LEU A 31 -10.64 4.62 -16.49
C LEU A 31 -10.21 3.48 -15.56
N VAL A 32 -10.99 3.23 -14.52
CA VAL A 32 -10.82 2.04 -13.67
C VAL A 32 -11.42 0.81 -14.33
N ARG A 33 -10.57 -0.17 -14.64
CA ARG A 33 -10.94 -1.43 -15.30
C ARG A 33 -11.29 -2.53 -14.31
N ALA A 34 -10.62 -2.56 -13.17
CA ALA A 34 -10.87 -3.55 -12.13
C ALA A 34 -10.52 -3.02 -10.74
N VAL A 35 -11.14 -3.62 -9.72
CA VAL A 35 -10.78 -3.46 -8.31
C VAL A 35 -10.33 -4.81 -7.79
N ILE A 36 -9.06 -4.89 -7.36
CA ILE A 36 -8.38 -6.13 -6.99
C ILE A 36 -8.69 -6.49 -5.54
N ASP A 37 -8.54 -5.51 -4.64
CA ASP A 37 -8.80 -5.60 -3.21
C ASP A 37 -9.17 -4.21 -2.65
N GLY A 38 -9.16 -4.02 -1.33
CA GLY A 38 -9.60 -2.79 -0.68
C GLY A 38 -8.67 -1.57 -0.84
N ASP A 39 -7.47 -1.74 -1.41
CA ASP A 39 -6.55 -0.63 -1.68
C ASP A 39 -5.81 -0.71 -3.02
N THR A 40 -6.15 -1.68 -3.86
CA THR A 40 -5.52 -1.87 -5.18
C THR A 40 -6.56 -1.87 -6.31
N ILE A 41 -6.34 -1.00 -7.29
CA ILE A 41 -7.13 -0.91 -8.53
C ILE A 41 -6.27 -1.16 -9.76
N ASP A 42 -6.91 -1.48 -10.87
CA ASP A 42 -6.28 -1.54 -12.19
C ASP A 42 -6.93 -0.50 -13.11
N VAL A 43 -6.12 0.35 -13.73
CA VAL A 43 -6.57 1.46 -14.57
C VAL A 43 -5.93 1.44 -15.96
N THR A 44 -6.52 2.16 -16.90
CA THR A 44 -5.94 2.40 -18.23
C THR A 44 -4.62 3.17 -18.12
N ALA A 45 -3.69 2.90 -19.04
CA ALA A 45 -2.36 3.52 -19.17
C ALA A 45 -1.35 3.26 -18.02
N PHE A 46 -1.79 3.13 -16.76
CA PHE A 46 -0.91 2.91 -15.60
C PHE A 46 -0.92 1.46 -15.09
N GLY A 47 -1.93 0.65 -15.43
CA GLY A 47 -2.03 -0.71 -14.89
C GLY A 47 -2.40 -0.69 -13.40
N ARG A 48 -1.67 -1.45 -12.56
CA ARG A 48 -1.98 -1.57 -11.13
C ARG A 48 -1.57 -0.33 -10.33
N VAL A 49 -2.50 0.19 -9.55
CA VAL A 49 -2.32 1.32 -8.65
C VAL A 49 -2.69 0.87 -7.23
N ARG A 50 -1.77 1.06 -6.28
CA ARG A 50 -2.05 0.98 -4.84
C ARG A 50 -2.38 2.37 -4.31
N LEU A 51 -3.46 2.46 -3.54
CA LEU A 51 -3.90 3.68 -2.90
C LEU A 51 -2.87 4.14 -1.85
N LEU A 52 -2.28 5.30 -2.09
CA LEU A 52 -1.21 5.87 -1.27
C LEU A 52 -1.72 6.27 0.12
N GLY A 53 -0.89 6.03 1.14
CA GLY A 53 -1.13 6.47 2.51
C GLY A 53 -2.14 5.65 3.31
N ILE A 54 -2.76 4.62 2.71
CA ILE A 54 -3.71 3.74 3.37
C ILE A 54 -3.35 2.26 3.21
N ASP A 55 -3.96 1.42 4.03
CA ASP A 55 -3.84 -0.04 3.98
C ASP A 55 -5.20 -0.66 4.29
N ALA A 56 -5.70 -1.50 3.39
CA ALA A 56 -6.99 -2.17 3.56
C ALA A 56 -6.80 -3.65 3.95
N PRO A 57 -7.79 -4.27 4.60
CA PRO A 57 -7.73 -5.70 4.89
C PRO A 57 -7.61 -6.53 3.60
N GLU A 58 -6.68 -7.47 3.59
CA GLU A 58 -6.37 -8.28 2.41
C GLU A 58 -7.49 -9.28 2.06
N ILE A 59 -7.72 -9.43 0.76
CA ILE A 59 -8.52 -10.53 0.22
C ILE A 59 -7.57 -11.70 -0.07
N GLY A 60 -7.69 -12.75 0.75
CA GLY A 60 -6.98 -14.00 0.55
C GLY A 60 -7.18 -14.58 -0.86
N ARG A 61 -6.13 -15.17 -1.43
CA ARG A 61 -6.15 -15.79 -2.76
C ARG A 61 -6.02 -17.32 -2.64
N GLY A 62 -6.74 -18.05 -3.48
CA GLY A 62 -6.70 -19.51 -3.47
C GLY A 62 -7.25 -20.08 -2.16
N PHE A 63 -6.38 -20.71 -1.36
CA PHE A 63 -6.74 -21.31 -0.07
C PHE A 63 -6.58 -20.35 1.12
N ASP A 64 -6.11 -19.12 0.90
CA ASP A 64 -5.92 -18.16 1.98
C ASP A 64 -7.25 -17.59 2.49
N THR A 65 -7.39 -17.47 3.80
CA THR A 65 -8.56 -16.86 4.43
C THR A 65 -8.58 -15.36 4.19
N THR A 66 -9.72 -14.84 3.75
CA THR A 66 -9.96 -13.39 3.66
C THR A 66 -9.92 -12.75 5.04
N ALA A 67 -9.19 -11.64 5.18
CA ALA A 67 -9.18 -10.87 6.42
C ALA A 67 -10.59 -10.33 6.71
N PRO A 68 -10.97 -10.16 7.99
CA PRO A 68 -12.19 -9.44 8.34
C PRO A 68 -12.24 -8.08 7.63
N PHE A 69 -13.40 -7.73 7.07
CA PHE A 69 -13.63 -6.50 6.29
C PHE A 69 -12.94 -6.43 4.91
N GLY A 70 -12.22 -7.46 4.47
CA GLY A 70 -11.50 -7.42 3.18
C GLY A 70 -12.43 -7.36 1.97
N ARG A 71 -13.52 -8.14 1.97
CA ARG A 71 -14.53 -8.10 0.90
C ARG A 71 -15.27 -6.77 0.91
N GLU A 72 -15.67 -6.32 2.09
CA GLU A 72 -16.39 -5.07 2.32
C GLU A 72 -15.57 -3.87 1.85
N ALA A 73 -14.26 -3.84 2.11
CA ALA A 73 -13.35 -2.80 1.64
C ALA A 73 -13.26 -2.78 0.10
N ARG A 74 -13.08 -3.95 -0.53
CA ARG A 74 -13.05 -4.07 -1.99
C ARG A 74 -14.36 -3.66 -2.64
N ASP A 75 -15.49 -4.11 -2.09
CA ASP A 75 -16.81 -3.79 -2.63
C ASP A 75 -17.12 -2.30 -2.48
N ARG A 76 -16.71 -1.69 -1.36
CA ARG A 76 -16.82 -0.25 -1.17
C ARG A 76 -15.96 0.52 -2.18
N LEU A 77 -14.72 0.11 -2.38
CA LEU A 77 -13.84 0.72 -3.39
C LEU A 77 -14.44 0.57 -4.79
N ALA A 78 -14.95 -0.62 -5.14
CA ALA A 78 -15.62 -0.85 -6.41
C ALA A 78 -16.84 0.06 -6.60
N ALA A 79 -17.69 0.22 -5.59
CA ALA A 79 -18.83 1.13 -5.65
C ALA A 79 -18.40 2.60 -5.87
N LEU A 80 -17.23 2.99 -5.37
CA LEU A 80 -16.69 4.34 -5.53
C LEU A 80 -16.09 4.58 -6.91
N VAL A 81 -15.41 3.59 -7.51
CA VAL A 81 -14.54 3.86 -8.67
C VAL A 81 -14.67 2.93 -9.87
N LEU A 82 -15.27 1.74 -9.74
CA LEU A 82 -15.29 0.76 -10.84
C LEU A 82 -16.06 1.33 -12.05
N HIS A 83 -15.46 1.20 -13.24
CA HIS A 83 -15.97 1.73 -14.51
C HIS A 83 -16.20 3.25 -14.49
N ARG A 84 -15.48 3.98 -13.63
CA ARG A 84 -15.49 5.44 -13.58
C ARG A 84 -14.14 5.99 -14.00
N TRP A 85 -14.18 7.21 -14.51
CA TRP A 85 -13.01 8.02 -14.76
C TRP A 85 -12.55 8.68 -13.45
N ILE A 86 -11.26 8.57 -13.16
CA ILE A 86 -10.63 9.11 -11.95
C ILE A 86 -9.32 9.80 -12.32
N ARG A 87 -8.86 10.69 -11.43
CA ARG A 87 -7.54 11.32 -11.51
C ARG A 87 -6.63 10.71 -10.45
N LEU A 88 -5.41 10.37 -10.86
CA LEU A 88 -4.36 9.92 -9.96
C LEU A 88 -3.54 11.12 -9.52
N GLU A 89 -3.31 11.24 -8.21
CA GLU A 89 -2.37 12.19 -7.63
C GLU A 89 -1.19 11.42 -7.01
N GLN A 90 -0.04 11.46 -7.67
CA GLN A 90 1.16 10.74 -7.26
C GLN A 90 2.08 11.67 -6.45
N GLU A 91 2.67 11.15 -5.39
CA GLU A 91 3.55 11.89 -4.49
C GLU A 91 4.64 10.96 -3.95
N GLY A 92 5.88 11.45 -3.86
CA GLY A 92 7.00 10.64 -3.39
C GLY A 92 7.39 9.54 -4.38
N ALA A 93 7.52 8.30 -3.90
CA ALA A 93 7.88 7.16 -4.73
C ALA A 93 6.75 6.82 -5.71
N LEU A 94 7.06 6.73 -7.00
CA LEU A 94 6.06 6.46 -8.04
C LEU A 94 5.57 5.00 -8.06
N LEU A 95 6.42 4.08 -7.62
CA LEU A 95 6.17 2.63 -7.64
C LEU A 95 6.51 2.01 -6.29
N ASP A 96 5.76 0.98 -5.90
CA ASP A 96 6.12 0.11 -4.77
C ASP A 96 7.04 -1.04 -5.20
N VAL A 97 7.47 -1.85 -4.22
CA VAL A 97 8.35 -3.02 -4.44
C VAL A 97 7.71 -4.13 -5.30
N TYR A 98 6.40 -4.06 -5.53
CA TYR A 98 5.63 -4.98 -6.37
C TYR A 98 5.32 -4.37 -7.74
N ASN A 99 5.97 -3.24 -8.08
CA ASN A 99 5.81 -2.52 -9.34
C ASN A 99 4.37 -2.02 -9.56
N ARG A 100 3.63 -1.70 -8.48
CA ARG A 100 2.36 -0.98 -8.54
C ARG A 100 2.61 0.51 -8.44
N HIS A 101 1.88 1.30 -9.21
CA HIS A 101 1.88 2.75 -9.03
C HIS A 101 1.30 3.15 -7.67
N LEU A 102 1.88 4.17 -7.06
CA LEU A 102 1.40 4.73 -5.80
C LEU A 102 0.72 6.07 -6.06
N ALA A 103 -0.57 6.17 -5.72
CA ALA A 103 -1.33 7.39 -5.94
C ALA A 103 -2.50 7.54 -4.96
N TYR A 104 -2.86 8.78 -4.67
CA TYR A 104 -4.22 9.10 -4.23
C TYR A 104 -5.17 9.01 -5.41
N VAL A 105 -6.42 8.64 -5.13
CA VAL A 105 -7.48 8.54 -6.14
C VAL A 105 -8.51 9.63 -5.89
N MET A 106 -8.65 10.52 -6.87
CA MET A 106 -9.63 11.60 -6.88
C MET A 106 -10.68 11.32 -7.94
N ARG A 107 -11.96 11.35 -7.54
CA ARG A 107 -13.07 11.34 -8.51
C ARG A 107 -13.30 12.73 -9.08
N GLU A 108 -13.96 12.78 -10.23
CA GLU A 108 -14.30 14.03 -10.92
C GLU A 108 -15.28 14.92 -10.11
N ASP A 109 -16.10 14.33 -9.25
CA ASP A 109 -16.99 15.04 -8.33
C ASP A 109 -16.30 15.51 -7.03
N GLY A 110 -14.96 15.43 -6.98
CA GLY A 110 -14.16 15.92 -5.86
C GLY A 110 -14.02 14.94 -4.70
N VAL A 111 -14.60 13.74 -4.78
CA VAL A 111 -14.47 12.73 -3.72
C VAL A 111 -13.03 12.20 -3.67
N PHE A 112 -12.37 12.39 -2.53
CA PHE A 112 -11.10 11.76 -2.19
C PHE A 112 -11.33 10.33 -1.70
N VAL A 113 -11.08 9.36 -2.57
CA VAL A 113 -11.46 7.95 -2.37
C VAL A 113 -10.71 7.32 -1.20
N ASN A 114 -9.42 7.63 -1.02
CA ASN A 114 -8.64 7.07 0.08
C ASN A 114 -9.24 7.49 1.43
N ALA A 115 -9.57 8.76 1.61
CA ALA A 115 -10.22 9.24 2.85
C ALA A 115 -11.63 8.67 3.02
N ALA A 116 -12.38 8.43 1.94
CA ALA A 116 -13.69 7.79 2.03
C ALA A 116 -13.59 6.36 2.62
N LEU A 117 -12.65 5.55 2.13
CA LEU A 117 -12.43 4.20 2.67
C LEU A 117 -12.02 4.20 4.14
N VAL A 118 -11.12 5.12 4.51
CA VAL A 118 -10.67 5.26 5.90
C VAL A 118 -11.82 5.70 6.81
N ARG A 119 -12.62 6.69 6.37
CA ARG A 119 -13.79 7.20 7.11
C ARG A 119 -14.88 6.15 7.31
N ASP A 120 -14.99 5.20 6.39
CA ASP A 120 -15.92 4.07 6.50
C ASP A 120 -15.36 2.94 7.38
N GLY A 121 -14.13 3.07 7.90
CA GLY A 121 -13.47 2.06 8.73
C GLY A 121 -13.05 0.83 7.96
N LEU A 122 -12.83 0.96 6.65
CA LEU A 122 -12.49 -0.12 5.71
C LEU A 122 -11.02 -0.08 5.25
N ALA A 123 -10.28 0.94 5.67
CA ALA A 123 -8.84 1.04 5.57
C ALA A 123 -8.28 1.81 6.78
N ARG A 124 -7.00 1.63 7.07
CA ARG A 124 -6.25 2.38 8.09
C ARG A 124 -5.19 3.27 7.45
N VAL A 125 -4.76 4.31 8.15
CA VAL A 125 -3.64 5.14 7.71
C VAL A 125 -2.33 4.35 7.85
N SER A 126 -1.54 4.31 6.78
CA SER A 126 -0.31 3.51 6.69
C SER A 126 0.93 4.30 6.28
N ALA A 127 0.80 5.63 6.17
CA ALA A 127 1.87 6.52 5.74
C ALA A 127 3.11 6.43 6.65
N ARG A 128 4.29 6.26 6.03
CA ARG A 128 5.60 6.18 6.71
C ARG A 128 6.53 7.34 6.38
N VAL A 129 6.13 8.12 5.41
CA VAL A 129 6.81 9.32 4.95
C VAL A 129 5.82 10.48 5.07
N PRO A 130 6.31 11.73 5.18
CA PRO A 130 5.45 12.90 5.07
C PRO A 130 4.68 12.85 3.75
N LEU A 131 3.37 13.06 3.84
CA LEU A 131 2.43 12.99 2.73
C LEU A 131 1.50 14.21 2.79
N SER A 132 1.29 14.88 1.67
CA SER A 132 0.49 16.11 1.57
C SER A 132 -0.95 15.95 2.10
N ARG A 133 -1.55 14.76 1.95
CA ARG A 133 -2.92 14.45 2.40
C ARG A 133 -3.00 13.71 3.73
N LEU A 134 -1.89 13.59 4.48
CA LEU A 134 -1.85 12.82 5.72
C LEU A 134 -2.86 13.31 6.77
N ALA A 135 -2.97 14.62 6.95
CA ALA A 135 -3.90 15.21 7.93
C ALA A 135 -5.37 14.88 7.61
N GLU A 136 -5.74 14.85 6.33
CA GLU A 136 -7.10 14.50 5.89
C GLU A 136 -7.40 13.01 6.15
N LEU A 137 -6.41 12.13 5.90
CA LEU A 137 -6.52 10.70 6.20
C LEU A 137 -6.62 10.44 7.71
N GLN A 138 -5.80 11.09 8.53
CA GLN A 138 -5.85 10.97 9.99
C GLN A 138 -7.18 11.44 10.57
N LYS A 139 -7.72 12.55 10.04
CA LYS A 139 -9.05 13.03 10.42
C LYS A 139 -10.13 11.99 10.09
N ALA A 140 -10.09 11.41 8.89
CA ALA A 140 -11.02 10.36 8.48
C ALA A 140 -10.92 9.13 9.40
N GLU A 141 -9.72 8.74 9.82
CA GLU A 141 -9.51 7.59 10.71
C GLU A 141 -10.06 7.86 12.11
N ALA A 142 -9.81 9.06 12.64
CA ALA A 142 -10.36 9.48 13.93
C ALA A 142 -11.91 9.50 13.92
N GLU A 143 -12.53 9.95 12.82
CA GLU A 143 -13.98 9.86 12.64
C GLU A 143 -14.46 8.41 12.65
N ALA A 144 -13.80 7.52 11.91
CA ALA A 144 -14.18 6.10 11.86
C ALA A 144 -14.08 5.42 13.23
N GLN A 145 -13.04 5.75 14.00
CA GLN A 145 -12.86 5.26 15.37
C GLN A 145 -13.94 5.81 16.32
N THR A 146 -14.20 7.12 16.27
CA THR A 146 -15.20 7.79 17.12
C THR A 146 -16.60 7.21 16.90
N PHE A 147 -16.96 6.96 15.64
CA PHE A 147 -18.25 6.40 15.26
C PHE A 147 -18.25 4.86 15.19
N ARG A 148 -17.18 4.19 15.64
CA ARG A 148 -17.05 2.73 15.69
C ARG A 148 -17.39 2.03 14.36
N ARG A 149 -16.94 2.58 13.24
CA ARG A 149 -17.24 2.08 11.89
C ARG A 149 -16.30 0.95 11.48
N GLY A 150 -16.81 0.02 10.67
CA GLY A 150 -16.02 -1.07 10.08
C GLY A 150 -15.18 -1.82 11.12
N MET A 151 -13.86 -1.85 10.92
CA MET A 151 -12.93 -2.54 11.81
C MET A 151 -12.85 -1.98 13.24
N TRP A 152 -13.42 -0.80 13.50
CA TRP A 152 -13.42 -0.11 14.80
C TRP A 152 -14.68 -0.37 15.66
N GLY A 153 -15.55 -1.32 15.27
CA GLY A 153 -16.78 -1.69 15.98
C GLY A 153 -16.58 -2.26 17.41
N GLU A 154 -17.68 -2.56 18.12
CA GLU A 154 -17.69 -2.96 19.55
C GLU A 154 -16.87 -4.22 19.89
N ALA A 155 -16.62 -5.08 18.91
CA ALA A 155 -15.57 -6.08 18.96
C ALA A 155 -14.58 -5.79 17.82
N PRO A 156 -13.54 -4.98 18.04
CA PRO A 156 -12.64 -4.55 16.97
C PRO A 156 -12.00 -5.77 16.30
N ARG A 157 -12.42 -6.09 15.08
CA ARG A 157 -11.76 -7.11 14.25
C ARG A 157 -10.74 -6.40 13.37
N ILE A 158 -9.73 -5.85 14.03
CA ILE A 158 -8.64 -5.16 13.34
C ILE A 158 -7.78 -6.24 12.67
N PRO A 159 -7.61 -6.20 11.34
CA PRO A 159 -6.68 -7.11 10.69
C PRO A 159 -5.27 -6.85 11.20
N PRO A 160 -4.46 -7.88 11.47
CA PRO A 160 -3.09 -7.70 11.95
C PRO A 160 -2.28 -6.79 11.00
N THR A 161 -1.33 -6.03 11.56
CA THR A 161 -0.54 -5.01 10.83
C THR A 161 0.47 -5.57 9.83
N SER A 162 0.47 -6.87 9.54
CA SER A 162 1.51 -7.50 8.75
C SER A 162 1.29 -7.27 7.26
N TYR A 163 2.07 -6.38 6.62
CA TYR A 163 2.81 -6.65 5.36
C TYR A 163 3.71 -5.49 4.86
N THR A 164 4.68 -5.09 5.68
CA THR A 164 5.93 -4.49 5.13
C THR A 164 7.16 -5.32 5.47
N ARG A 165 7.01 -6.64 5.51
CA ARG A 165 8.17 -7.52 5.69
C ARG A 165 8.62 -8.05 4.33
N ARG A 166 9.82 -7.61 3.94
CA ARG A 166 10.73 -8.17 2.91
C ARG A 166 10.20 -9.45 2.25
N SER A 167 9.72 -9.33 1.02
CA SER A 167 9.84 -10.42 0.04
C SER A 167 11.33 -10.60 -0.26
N GLY A 168 12.03 -11.33 0.60
CA GLY A 168 13.48 -11.45 0.52
C GLY A 168 14.07 -12.19 1.71
N ASN A 169 13.69 -13.45 1.90
CA ASN A 169 14.63 -14.51 2.26
C ASN A 169 13.96 -15.88 2.17
N ARG A 170 13.94 -16.47 0.96
CA ARG A 170 13.78 -17.92 0.83
C ARG A 170 15.13 -18.51 1.26
N LYS A 171 15.29 -18.79 2.56
CA LYS A 171 16.47 -19.49 3.05
C LYS A 171 16.54 -20.85 2.36
N THR A 172 17.47 -20.97 1.44
CA THR A 172 18.16 -22.22 1.14
C THR A 172 18.66 -22.81 2.45
N SER A 173 18.19 -24.01 2.80
CA SER A 173 18.84 -24.85 3.79
C SER A 173 18.46 -26.31 3.54
N ALA A 174 19.49 -27.08 3.18
CA ALA A 174 19.66 -28.51 3.38
C ALA A 174 18.82 -29.48 2.53
N VAL A 175 19.43 -29.85 1.39
CA VAL A 175 19.55 -31.24 0.95
C VAL A 175 19.67 -32.17 2.18
N LYS A 176 18.71 -33.08 2.36
CA LYS A 176 18.88 -34.24 3.23
C LYS A 176 18.88 -35.50 2.35
N ALA A 177 20.00 -36.20 2.44
CA ALA A 177 20.41 -37.30 1.59
C ALA A 177 19.40 -38.46 1.58
N LYS A 178 19.25 -39.08 0.40
CA LYS A 178 18.67 -40.41 0.22
C LYS A 178 19.59 -41.44 0.86
N THR A 179 19.07 -42.25 1.79
CA THR A 179 19.72 -43.49 2.24
C THR A 179 19.19 -44.67 1.41
N PRO A 180 20.03 -45.63 0.96
CA PRO A 180 19.59 -46.73 0.11
C PRO A 180 18.76 -47.76 0.88
N ARG A 181 17.71 -48.25 0.21
CA ARG A 181 16.87 -49.38 0.62
C ARG A 181 17.73 -50.65 0.64
N GLN A 182 18.05 -51.16 1.84
CA GLN A 182 18.69 -52.47 1.98
C GLN A 182 17.74 -53.57 1.52
N GLU A 183 18.19 -54.24 0.47
CA GLU A 183 17.69 -55.50 -0.06
C GLU A 183 17.87 -56.61 0.97
N ARG A 184 16.76 -57.11 1.52
CA ARG A 184 16.77 -58.26 2.42
C ARG A 184 16.17 -59.46 1.70
N ARG A 185 17.05 -60.21 1.04
CA ARG A 185 16.84 -61.60 0.63
C ARG A 185 16.26 -62.40 1.81
N LYS A 186 15.11 -63.05 1.60
CA LYS A 186 14.73 -64.27 2.30
C LYS A 186 14.21 -65.27 1.27
N SER A 187 15.12 -66.13 0.85
CA SER A 187 14.81 -67.44 0.28
C SER A 187 14.13 -68.30 1.35
N ARG A 188 13.03 -68.98 0.99
CA ARG A 188 12.59 -70.25 1.61
C ARG A 188 11.53 -70.96 0.75
N LYS A 189 12.03 -72.00 0.05
CA LYS A 189 11.45 -73.29 -0.39
C LYS A 189 10.24 -73.35 -1.34
N PRO A 190 10.31 -74.19 -2.39
CA PRO A 190 9.13 -74.66 -3.12
C PRO A 190 8.46 -75.82 -2.37
N LYS A 191 7.14 -75.92 -2.51
CA LYS A 191 6.35 -77.13 -2.29
C LYS A 191 5.83 -77.59 -3.65
N SER A 192 5.81 -78.92 -3.81
CA SER A 192 5.25 -79.71 -4.92
C SER A 192 6.16 -79.88 -6.11
#